data_AF-A0A158PBA4-F1
#
_entry.id   AF-A0A158PBA4-F1
#
_cell.length_a   1.000
_cell.length_b   1.000
_cell.length_c   1.000
_cell.angle_alpha   90.00
_cell.angle_beta   90.00
_cell.angle_gamma   90.00
#
_symmetry.space_group_name_H-M   'P 1'
#
loop_
_entity.id
_entity.type
_entity.pdbx_description
1 polymer ?
#
loop_
_entity_poly.entity_id
_entity_poly.type
_entity_poly.pdbx_seq_one_letter_code
_entity_poly.pdbx_strand_id
1 'polypeptide(L)'
;MTDSRLIILETTLSLMNTLKYSSFRQTERKSLPDILFSFVPEQEWASWVGDYMVSATFACFVVLLGMHQSRAIIARRFMFIAGTLYAFRAVTLLITQLPPGYENNNLRCREQVNFTFNLFISRIVEQGIRAGFQVTSALSIAYYLPHKWRILQWIPHLMALIGMVCMIISRTHYTIDIFIGYWLSNFIFRVYHAFCEVDIFMERRKSVLYGLWMLWIVEWLEDDIVPGKVENKFELPLDGFLRFFLGSQAVKHHKQISIVSVRFA
;
A
#
# COMPACT_ATOMS: atom_id res chain seq x y z
N MET A 1 -33.03 7.86 -3.43
CA MET A 1 -32.48 6.69 -2.71
C MET A 1 -32.16 5.64 -3.77
N THR A 2 -31.08 5.88 -4.50
CA THR A 2 -30.62 5.06 -5.62
C THR A 2 -29.80 3.92 -5.04
N ASP A 3 -30.29 2.69 -5.24
CA ASP A 3 -29.77 1.47 -4.63
C ASP A 3 -28.25 1.33 -4.82
N SER A 4 -27.50 1.41 -3.74
CA SER A 4 -26.05 1.18 -3.69
C SER A 4 -25.67 -0.21 -4.22
N ARG A 5 -26.63 -1.15 -4.26
CA ARG A 5 -26.50 -2.48 -4.86
C ARG A 5 -26.46 -2.45 -6.39
N LEU A 6 -27.17 -1.50 -7.02
CA LEU A 6 -27.18 -1.34 -8.47
C LEU A 6 -25.84 -0.80 -8.99
N ILE A 7 -25.20 0.09 -8.23
CA ILE A 7 -23.87 0.65 -8.58
C ILE A 7 -22.78 -0.42 -8.47
N ILE A 8 -22.84 -1.28 -7.44
CA ILE A 8 -21.89 -2.41 -7.31
C ILE A 8 -22.12 -3.44 -8.42
N LEU A 9 -23.38 -3.69 -8.80
CA LEU A 9 -23.69 -4.59 -9.92
C LEU A 9 -23.23 -4.00 -11.26
N GLU A 10 -23.50 -2.72 -11.53
CA GLU A 10 -23.06 -2.00 -12.74
C GLU A 10 -21.53 -1.93 -12.83
N THR A 11 -20.84 -1.65 -11.72
CA THR A 11 -19.37 -1.60 -11.70
C THR A 11 -18.74 -2.98 -11.85
N THR A 12 -19.34 -4.05 -11.31
CA THR A 12 -18.88 -5.43 -11.53
C THR A 12 -19.22 -5.96 -12.92
N LEU A 13 -20.39 -5.60 -13.49
CA LEU A 13 -20.77 -5.92 -14.86
C LEU A 13 -19.90 -5.16 -15.86
N SER A 14 -19.56 -3.91 -15.55
CA SER A 14 -18.61 -3.09 -16.31
C SER A 14 -17.21 -3.70 -16.23
N LEU A 15 -16.73 -4.12 -15.05
CA LEU A 15 -15.47 -4.85 -14.90
C LEU A 15 -15.46 -6.16 -15.69
N MET A 16 -16.56 -6.93 -15.66
CA MET A 16 -16.71 -8.16 -16.44
C MET A 16 -16.77 -7.89 -17.94
N ASN A 17 -17.41 -6.79 -18.37
CA ASN A 17 -17.47 -6.38 -19.76
C ASN A 17 -16.12 -5.82 -20.25
N THR A 18 -15.35 -5.13 -19.41
CA THR A 18 -13.97 -4.70 -19.70
C THR A 18 -13.01 -5.90 -19.75
N LEU A 19 -13.17 -6.89 -18.85
CA LEU A 19 -12.46 -8.17 -18.93
C LEU A 19 -12.84 -8.94 -20.21
N LYS A 20 -14.11 -8.92 -20.61
CA LYS A 20 -14.59 -9.49 -21.87
C LYS A 20 -14.08 -8.74 -23.10
N TYR A 21 -13.90 -7.41 -23.01
CA TYR A 21 -13.29 -6.59 -24.08
C TYR A 21 -11.76 -6.78 -24.17
N SER A 22 -11.08 -7.04 -23.04
CA SER A 22 -9.66 -7.39 -23.01
C SER A 22 -9.36 -8.76 -23.65
N SER A 23 -10.39 -9.57 -23.89
CA SER A 23 -10.30 -10.82 -24.66
C SER A 23 -10.22 -10.58 -26.18
N PHE A 24 -10.39 -9.34 -26.68
CA PHE A 24 -10.22 -9.05 -28.10
C PHE A 24 -8.73 -8.98 -28.45
N ARG A 25 -8.18 -10.15 -28.78
CA ARG A 25 -6.85 -10.45 -29.34
C ARG A 25 -6.05 -9.19 -29.77
N GLN A 26 -5.30 -8.62 -28.83
CA GLN A 26 -4.46 -7.44 -29.03
C GLN A 26 -3.07 -7.86 -29.51
N THR A 27 -3.01 -8.64 -30.59
CA THR A 27 -1.77 -9.27 -31.06
C THR A 27 -0.80 -8.29 -31.74
N GLU A 28 -1.23 -7.11 -32.18
CA GLU A 28 -0.35 -6.15 -32.89
C GLU A 28 -0.82 -4.68 -32.72
N ARG A 29 -0.66 -4.08 -31.53
CA ARG A 29 -0.74 -2.60 -31.42
C ARG A 29 0.61 -2.07 -30.97
N LYS A 30 1.14 -1.09 -31.73
CA LYS A 30 2.35 -0.34 -31.36
C LYS A 30 2.08 0.44 -30.07
N SER A 31 3.06 0.47 -29.17
CA SER A 31 3.03 1.28 -27.96
C SER A 31 2.84 2.77 -28.30
N LEU A 32 2.17 3.52 -27.42
CA LEU A 32 2.11 4.97 -27.57
C LEU A 32 3.53 5.57 -27.48
N PRO A 33 3.82 6.64 -28.24
CA PRO A 33 5.11 7.31 -28.14
C PRO A 33 5.25 7.95 -26.75
N ASP A 34 6.14 7.39 -25.94
CA ASP A 34 6.59 7.97 -24.67
C ASP A 34 8.03 8.48 -24.86
N ILE A 35 8.30 9.69 -24.34
CA ILE A 35 9.61 10.34 -24.43
C ILE A 35 10.70 9.44 -23.85
N LEU A 36 10.43 8.75 -22.74
CA LEU A 36 11.45 7.88 -22.13
C LEU A 36 11.69 6.60 -22.92
N PHE A 37 10.70 6.12 -23.67
CA PHE A 37 10.84 4.91 -24.49
C PHE A 37 11.69 5.13 -25.74
N SER A 38 11.86 6.38 -26.19
CA SER A 38 12.77 6.71 -27.30
C SER A 38 14.23 6.77 -26.85
N PHE A 39 14.51 7.01 -25.57
CA PHE A 39 15.87 7.06 -25.03
C PHE A 39 16.36 5.71 -24.47
N VAL A 40 15.45 4.90 -23.91
CA VAL A 40 15.82 3.65 -23.24
C VAL A 40 15.10 2.45 -23.89
N PRO A 41 15.84 1.45 -24.39
CA PRO A 41 15.24 0.22 -24.91
C PRO A 41 14.61 -0.60 -23.78
N GLU A 42 13.61 -1.42 -24.09
CA GLU A 42 12.97 -2.29 -23.11
C GLU A 42 14.01 -3.20 -22.44
N GLN A 43 14.01 -3.24 -21.10
CA GLN A 43 14.81 -4.19 -20.34
C GLN A 43 13.92 -5.12 -19.53
N GLU A 44 13.96 -6.41 -19.84
CA GLU A 44 13.15 -7.41 -19.15
C GLU A 44 13.55 -7.59 -17.68
N TRP A 45 14.85 -7.43 -17.37
CA TRP A 45 15.35 -7.59 -16.01
C TRP A 45 14.78 -6.53 -15.05
N ALA A 46 14.45 -5.35 -15.56
CA ALA A 46 13.91 -4.26 -14.74
C ALA A 46 12.55 -4.63 -14.13
N SER A 47 11.78 -5.52 -14.77
CA SER A 47 10.47 -5.93 -14.28
C SER A 47 10.55 -6.69 -12.96
N TRP A 48 11.47 -7.67 -12.85
CA TRP A 48 11.60 -8.46 -11.62
C TRP A 48 12.27 -7.68 -10.49
N VAL A 49 13.20 -6.77 -10.83
CA VAL A 49 13.79 -5.84 -9.84
C VAL A 49 12.71 -4.92 -9.29
N GLY A 50 11.84 -4.38 -10.15
CA GLY A 50 10.70 -3.56 -9.74
C GLY A 50 9.78 -4.29 -8.76
N ASP A 51 9.38 -5.52 -9.10
CA ASP A 51 8.56 -6.36 -8.22
C ASP A 51 9.22 -6.62 -6.86
N TYR A 52 10.53 -6.88 -6.85
CA TYR A 52 11.29 -7.06 -5.61
C TYR A 52 11.31 -5.79 -4.76
N MET A 53 11.55 -4.63 -5.36
CA MET A 53 11.58 -3.35 -4.64
C MET A 53 10.22 -2.99 -4.03
N VAL A 54 9.12 -3.22 -4.77
CA VAL A 54 7.76 -3.02 -4.26
C VAL A 54 7.49 -3.92 -3.06
N SER A 55 7.81 -5.22 -3.21
CA SER A 55 7.61 -6.22 -2.16
C SER A 55 8.44 -5.92 -0.92
N ALA A 56 9.68 -5.48 -1.09
CA ALA A 56 10.57 -5.12 0.00
C ALA A 56 10.09 -3.87 0.75
N THR A 57 9.64 -2.81 0.06
CA THR A 57 9.09 -1.61 0.72
C THR A 57 7.81 -1.96 1.49
N PHE A 58 6.95 -2.81 0.94
CA PHE A 58 5.75 -3.28 1.64
C PHE A 58 6.11 -4.12 2.87
N ALA A 59 7.11 -5.00 2.78
CA ALA A 59 7.61 -5.75 3.93
C ALA A 59 8.14 -4.82 5.03
N CYS A 60 8.89 -3.77 4.68
CA CYS A 60 9.33 -2.75 5.64
C CYS A 60 8.14 -2.06 6.34
N PHE A 61 7.07 -1.78 5.60
CA PHE A 61 5.85 -1.20 6.17
C PHE A 61 5.14 -2.17 7.12
N VAL A 62 5.05 -3.46 6.77
CA VAL A 62 4.49 -4.50 7.65
C VAL A 62 5.31 -4.64 8.94
N VAL A 63 6.64 -4.58 8.86
CA VAL A 63 7.52 -4.57 10.04
C VAL A 63 7.22 -3.36 10.92
N LEU A 64 7.09 -2.16 10.33
CA LEU A 64 6.71 -0.96 11.07
C LEU A 64 5.35 -1.12 11.76
N LEU A 65 4.34 -1.65 11.06
CA LEU A 65 3.03 -1.94 11.64
C LEU A 65 3.12 -2.89 12.84
N GLY A 66 3.97 -3.92 12.76
CA GLY A 66 4.17 -4.87 13.85
C GLY A 66 4.85 -4.27 15.08
N MET A 67 5.71 -3.27 14.89
CA MET A 67 6.44 -2.59 15.97
C MET A 67 5.70 -1.39 16.56
N HIS A 68 4.65 -0.89 15.91
CA HIS A 68 3.95 0.32 16.34
C HIS A 68 2.83 0.01 17.34
N GLN A 69 2.75 0.79 18.42
CA GLN A 69 1.72 0.64 19.46
C GLN A 69 0.30 0.70 18.86
N SER A 70 0.02 1.75 18.07
CA SER A 70 -1.27 1.96 17.40
C SER A 70 -1.45 1.21 16.07
N ARG A 71 -1.02 -0.05 15.97
CA ARG A 71 -1.02 -0.85 14.73
C ARG A 71 -2.37 -0.87 13.98
N ALA A 72 -3.48 -0.99 14.70
CA ALA A 72 -4.82 -1.06 14.11
C ALA A 72 -5.25 0.28 13.49
N ILE A 73 -4.87 1.40 14.12
CA ILE A 73 -5.16 2.74 13.61
C ILE A 73 -4.39 2.96 12.30
N ILE A 74 -3.09 2.66 12.29
CA ILE A 74 -2.26 2.84 11.09
C ILE A 74 -2.71 1.92 9.96
N ALA A 75 -2.99 0.64 10.24
CA ALA A 75 -3.47 -0.29 9.24
C ALA A 75 -4.79 0.17 8.62
N ARG A 76 -5.74 0.66 9.43
CA ARG A 76 -7.01 1.23 8.96
C ARG A 76 -6.80 2.44 8.05
N ARG A 77 -5.96 3.40 8.46
CA ARG A 77 -5.60 4.59 7.65
C ARG A 77 -4.96 4.20 6.32
N PHE A 78 -4.02 3.26 6.36
CA PHE A 78 -3.35 2.75 5.17
C PHE A 78 -4.33 2.09 4.21
N MET A 79 -5.21 1.20 4.70
CA MET A 79 -6.22 0.52 3.87
C MET A 79 -7.17 1.51 3.20
N PHE A 80 -7.56 2.59 3.87
CA PHE A 80 -8.41 3.61 3.28
C PHE A 80 -7.70 4.39 2.15
N ILE A 81 -6.47 4.87 2.39
CA ILE A 81 -5.68 5.59 1.39
C ILE A 81 -5.39 4.67 0.18
N ALA A 82 -4.98 3.43 0.45
CA ALA A 82 -4.75 2.39 -0.54
C ALA A 82 -6.01 2.09 -1.37
N GLY A 83 -7.15 1.88 -0.71
CA GLY A 83 -8.43 1.61 -1.36
C GLY A 83 -8.90 2.76 -2.24
N THR A 84 -8.69 4.00 -1.79
CA THR A 84 -9.02 5.21 -2.55
C THR A 84 -8.19 5.30 -3.83
N LEU A 85 -6.86 5.10 -3.73
CA LEU A 85 -5.96 5.10 -4.89
C LEU A 85 -6.32 3.98 -5.88
N TYR A 86 -6.71 2.80 -5.37
CA TYR A 86 -7.14 1.69 -6.21
C TYR A 86 -8.48 1.96 -6.90
N ALA A 87 -9.41 2.63 -6.23
CA ALA A 87 -10.66 3.08 -6.84
C ALA A 87 -10.41 4.09 -7.97
N PHE A 88 -9.51 5.06 -7.77
CA PHE A 88 -9.08 5.96 -8.84
C PHE A 88 -8.46 5.20 -10.01
N ARG A 89 -7.60 4.21 -9.74
CA ARG A 89 -7.02 3.34 -10.78
C ARG A 89 -8.09 2.56 -11.56
N ALA A 90 -9.10 2.04 -10.88
CA ALA A 90 -10.21 1.33 -11.52
C ALA A 90 -11.01 2.27 -12.44
N VAL A 91 -11.30 3.49 -11.97
CA VAL A 91 -12.00 4.52 -12.77
C VAL A 91 -11.16 4.94 -13.98
N THR A 92 -9.85 5.15 -13.82
CA THR A 92 -8.98 5.49 -14.96
C THR A 92 -8.94 4.36 -15.98
N LEU A 93 -8.79 3.10 -15.56
CA LEU A 93 -8.79 1.97 -16.51
C LEU A 93 -10.14 1.75 -17.20
N LEU A 94 -11.23 2.13 -16.55
CA LEU A 94 -12.56 2.10 -17.15
C LEU A 94 -12.71 3.17 -18.24
N ILE A 95 -12.21 4.39 -17.97
CA ILE A 95 -12.33 5.54 -18.88
C ILE A 95 -11.27 5.48 -19.99
N THR A 96 -10.04 5.04 -19.68
CA THR A 96 -8.89 5.02 -20.58
C THR A 96 -8.40 3.59 -20.80
N GLN A 97 -8.60 3.09 -22.02
CA GLN A 97 -8.08 1.78 -22.45
C GLN A 97 -6.78 1.99 -23.23
N LEU A 98 -5.66 2.15 -22.51
CA LEU A 98 -4.34 2.29 -23.16
C LEU A 98 -3.77 0.91 -23.55
N PRO A 99 -3.14 0.79 -24.74
CA PRO A 99 -2.42 -0.42 -25.10
C PRO A 99 -1.18 -0.61 -24.20
N PRO A 100 -0.75 -1.85 -23.95
CA PRO A 100 0.50 -2.11 -23.23
C PRO A 100 1.70 -1.45 -23.93
N GLY A 101 2.72 -1.08 -23.14
CA GLY A 101 3.95 -0.42 -23.63
C GLY A 101 5.01 -1.38 -24.16
N TYR A 102 4.79 -2.70 -24.11
CA TYR A 102 5.77 -3.71 -24.51
C TYR A 102 6.00 -3.74 -26.02
N GLU A 103 7.21 -4.10 -26.42
CA GLU A 103 7.57 -4.23 -27.83
C GLU A 103 6.91 -5.48 -28.47
N ASN A 104 6.83 -6.58 -27.72
CA ASN A 104 6.20 -7.84 -28.14
C ASN A 104 5.13 -8.31 -27.14
N ASN A 105 3.87 -7.97 -27.40
CA ASN A 105 2.74 -8.35 -26.54
C ASN A 105 2.55 -9.87 -26.41
N ASN A 106 2.87 -10.61 -27.47
CA ASN A 106 2.63 -12.06 -27.55
C ASN A 106 3.45 -12.87 -26.54
N LEU A 107 4.63 -12.36 -26.13
CA LEU A 107 5.51 -13.03 -25.17
C LEU A 107 5.04 -12.88 -23.71
N ARG A 108 4.26 -11.83 -23.41
CA ARG A 108 3.72 -11.56 -22.05
C ARG A 108 2.25 -11.90 -21.88
N CYS A 109 1.54 -12.28 -22.95
CA CYS A 109 0.17 -12.76 -22.85
C CYS A 109 0.14 -14.05 -22.02
N ARG A 110 -0.62 -14.03 -20.92
CA ARG A 110 -0.88 -15.24 -20.14
C ARG A 110 -2.02 -16.02 -20.77
N GLU A 111 -1.91 -17.35 -20.77
CA GLU A 111 -2.95 -18.24 -21.29
C GLU A 111 -4.29 -18.04 -20.58
N GLN A 112 -5.38 -18.22 -21.33
CA GLN A 112 -6.74 -18.19 -20.79
C GLN A 112 -6.95 -19.43 -19.92
N VAL A 113 -7.20 -19.22 -18.63
CA VAL A 113 -7.46 -20.30 -17.65
C VAL A 113 -8.93 -20.31 -17.25
N ASN A 114 -9.46 -21.50 -16.94
CA ASN A 114 -10.82 -21.65 -16.44
C ASN A 114 -10.99 -20.90 -15.11
N PHE A 115 -12.11 -20.19 -14.96
CA PHE A 115 -12.40 -19.40 -13.77
C PHE A 115 -12.50 -20.30 -12.53
N THR A 116 -11.53 -20.16 -11.63
CA THR A 116 -11.52 -20.83 -10.33
C THR A 116 -11.38 -19.77 -9.24
N PHE A 117 -12.18 -19.84 -8.19
CA PHE A 117 -12.18 -18.82 -7.13
C PHE A 117 -10.78 -18.63 -6.50
N ASN A 118 -10.05 -19.73 -6.26
CA ASN A 118 -8.68 -19.67 -5.74
C ASN A 118 -7.72 -18.94 -6.68
N LEU A 119 -7.84 -19.18 -8.00
CA LEU A 119 -7.06 -18.47 -9.01
C LEU A 119 -7.44 -16.99 -9.05
N PHE A 120 -8.74 -16.67 -8.98
CA PHE A 120 -9.21 -15.29 -8.96
C PHE A 120 -8.66 -14.50 -7.77
N ILE A 121 -8.74 -15.05 -6.56
CA ILE A 121 -8.19 -14.44 -5.35
C ILE A 121 -6.68 -14.29 -5.44
N SER A 122 -5.97 -15.33 -5.91
CA SER A 122 -4.52 -15.25 -6.12
C SER A 122 -4.14 -14.11 -7.05
N ARG A 123 -4.91 -13.86 -8.11
CA ARG A 123 -4.66 -12.76 -9.07
C ARG A 123 -4.93 -11.40 -8.46
N ILE A 124 -5.98 -11.26 -7.65
CA ILE A 124 -6.25 -10.01 -6.92
C ILE A 124 -5.12 -9.69 -5.95
N VAL A 125 -4.63 -10.68 -5.20
CA VAL A 125 -3.52 -10.49 -4.26
C VAL A 125 -2.23 -10.13 -5.00
N GLU A 126 -1.89 -10.87 -6.07
CA GLU A 126 -0.71 -10.61 -6.90
C GLU A 126 -0.76 -9.20 -7.53
N GLN A 127 -1.91 -8.79 -8.04
CA GLN A 127 -2.11 -7.44 -8.57
C GLN A 127 -2.08 -6.39 -7.47
N GLY A 128 -2.68 -6.64 -6.31
CA GLY A 128 -2.67 -5.71 -5.18
C GLY A 128 -1.26 -5.39 -4.73
N ILE A 129 -0.42 -6.41 -4.49
CA ILE A 129 0.97 -6.22 -4.04
C ILE A 129 1.78 -5.42 -5.07
N ARG A 130 1.58 -5.67 -6.37
CA ARG A 130 2.28 -4.97 -7.47
C ARG A 130 1.71 -3.58 -7.78
N ALA A 131 0.43 -3.34 -7.51
CA ALA A 131 -0.30 -2.15 -7.96
C ALA A 131 -0.29 -1.03 -6.90
N GLY A 132 0.82 -0.30 -6.81
CA GLY A 132 0.79 1.06 -6.28
C GLY A 132 0.89 1.23 -4.76
N PHE A 133 1.11 0.16 -3.99
CA PHE A 133 1.42 0.29 -2.56
C PHE A 133 2.82 0.85 -2.30
N GLN A 134 3.73 0.85 -3.28
CA GLN A 134 5.12 1.24 -3.04
C GLN A 134 5.26 2.69 -2.56
N VAL A 135 4.59 3.64 -3.21
CA VAL A 135 4.66 5.06 -2.82
C VAL A 135 3.93 5.28 -1.50
N THR A 136 2.73 4.72 -1.34
CA THR A 136 1.93 4.87 -0.10
C THR A 136 2.61 4.21 1.10
N SER A 137 3.27 3.07 0.93
CA SER A 137 4.04 2.41 1.99
C SER A 137 5.28 3.24 2.36
N ALA A 138 6.03 3.77 1.38
CA ALA A 138 7.16 4.65 1.66
C ALA A 138 6.73 5.92 2.41
N LEU A 139 5.64 6.57 1.99
CA LEU A 139 5.07 7.74 2.67
C LEU A 139 4.58 7.41 4.09
N SER A 140 3.91 6.27 4.26
CA SER A 140 3.45 5.81 5.57
C SER A 140 4.62 5.54 6.50
N ILE A 141 5.67 4.87 6.01
CA ILE A 141 6.87 4.64 6.80
C ILE A 141 7.48 5.98 7.24
N ALA A 142 7.66 6.93 6.34
CA ALA A 142 8.23 8.24 6.68
C ALA A 142 7.39 9.03 7.70
N TYR A 143 6.06 8.92 7.65
CA TYR A 143 5.16 9.64 8.55
C TYR A 143 5.08 9.02 9.96
N TYR A 144 5.03 7.69 10.06
CA TYR A 144 4.86 6.97 11.32
C TYR A 144 6.19 6.61 12.03
N LEU A 145 7.33 6.95 11.42
CA LEU A 145 8.64 6.73 12.02
C LEU A 145 8.92 7.75 13.15
N PRO A 146 9.49 7.33 14.30
CA PRO A 146 9.86 8.25 15.38
C PRO A 146 11.02 9.15 14.97
N HIS A 147 11.05 10.36 15.53
CA HIS A 147 12.06 11.39 15.20
C HIS A 147 13.50 10.90 15.38
N LYS A 148 13.75 10.01 16.34
CA LYS A 148 15.09 9.43 16.60
C LYS A 148 15.63 8.64 15.40
N TRP A 149 14.74 8.04 14.60
CA TRP A 149 15.10 7.11 13.51
C TRP A 149 14.89 7.76 12.15
N ARG A 150 14.73 9.09 12.08
CA ARG A 150 14.34 9.83 10.87
C ARG A 150 15.27 9.60 9.68
N ILE A 151 16.54 9.28 9.90
CA ILE A 151 17.48 8.94 8.83
C ILE A 151 17.06 7.66 8.09
N LEU A 152 16.46 6.70 8.80
CA LEU A 152 16.02 5.42 8.23
C LEU A 152 14.91 5.60 7.19
N GLN A 153 14.18 6.72 7.22
CA GLN A 153 13.13 7.02 6.23
C GLN A 153 13.68 7.16 4.79
N TRP A 154 14.97 7.48 4.62
CA TRP A 154 15.55 7.65 3.29
C TRP A 154 15.65 6.32 2.53
N ILE A 155 15.78 5.20 3.23
CA ILE A 155 15.85 3.87 2.65
C ILE A 155 14.58 3.53 1.83
N PRO A 156 13.37 3.52 2.41
CA PRO A 156 12.15 3.21 1.65
C PRO A 156 11.85 4.24 0.55
N HIS A 157 12.26 5.51 0.71
CA HIS A 157 12.14 6.51 -0.36
C HIS A 157 13.07 6.20 -1.55
N LEU A 158 14.32 5.79 -1.28
CA LEU A 158 15.25 5.39 -2.33
C LEU A 158 14.77 4.10 -3.02
N MET A 159 14.28 3.12 -2.26
CA MET A 159 13.69 1.90 -2.82
C MET A 159 12.48 2.20 -3.69
N ALA A 160 11.61 3.13 -3.27
CA ALA A 160 10.48 3.58 -4.08
C ALA A 160 10.94 4.28 -5.37
N LEU A 161 11.97 5.12 -5.30
CA LEU A 161 12.53 5.78 -6.49
C LEU A 161 13.11 4.76 -7.48
N ILE A 162 13.90 3.80 -6.99
CA ILE A 162 14.47 2.73 -7.81
C ILE A 162 13.33 1.90 -8.43
N GLY A 163 12.31 1.54 -7.67
CA GLY A 163 11.14 0.81 -8.18
C GLY A 163 10.40 1.56 -9.29
N MET A 164 10.15 2.86 -9.13
CA MET A 164 9.51 3.68 -10.16
C MET A 164 10.34 3.75 -11.45
N VAL A 165 11.66 3.91 -11.33
CA VAL A 165 12.57 3.90 -12.50
C VAL A 165 12.56 2.54 -13.20
N CYS A 166 12.62 1.44 -12.43
CA CYS A 166 12.51 0.08 -12.98
C CYS A 166 11.18 -0.15 -13.71
N MET A 167 10.07 0.39 -13.20
CA MET A 167 8.76 0.31 -13.87
C MET A 167 8.78 1.00 -15.25
N ILE A 168 9.38 2.19 -15.35
CA ILE A 168 9.53 2.90 -16.63
C ILE A 168 10.37 2.06 -17.61
N ILE A 169 11.54 1.58 -17.18
CA ILE A 169 12.47 0.83 -18.04
C ILE A 169 11.86 -0.50 -18.52
N SER A 170 11.07 -1.15 -17.67
CA SER A 170 10.38 -2.41 -18.00
C SER A 170 9.20 -2.24 -18.95
N ARG A 171 8.84 -0.99 -19.31
CA ARG A 171 7.66 -0.62 -20.12
C ARG A 171 6.33 -1.18 -19.61
N THR A 172 6.25 -1.48 -18.31
CA THR A 172 5.04 -2.00 -17.65
C THR A 172 3.96 -0.93 -17.49
N HIS A 173 4.38 0.32 -17.28
CA HIS A 173 3.54 1.50 -17.14
C HIS A 173 4.12 2.65 -17.97
N TYR A 174 3.25 3.51 -18.50
CA TYR A 174 3.70 4.74 -19.15
C TYR A 174 4.27 5.70 -18.10
N THR A 175 5.23 6.53 -18.50
CA THR A 175 5.86 7.50 -17.60
C THR A 175 4.81 8.44 -16.99
N ILE A 176 3.83 8.86 -17.80
CA ILE A 176 2.75 9.74 -17.33
C ILE A 176 1.91 9.09 -16.24
N ASP A 177 1.64 7.79 -16.33
CA ASP A 177 0.88 7.05 -15.32
C ASP A 177 1.64 7.01 -13.99
N ILE A 178 2.96 6.82 -14.04
CA ILE A 178 3.83 6.81 -12.86
C ILE A 178 3.88 8.20 -12.22
N PHE A 179 4.00 9.26 -13.03
CA PHE A 179 4.04 10.64 -12.55
C PHE A 179 2.71 11.06 -11.89
N ILE A 180 1.58 10.84 -12.58
CA ILE A 180 0.24 11.11 -12.05
C ILE A 180 -0.01 10.26 -10.80
N GLY A 181 0.36 8.98 -10.83
CA GLY A 181 0.22 8.07 -9.69
C GLY A 181 1.01 8.54 -8.47
N TYR A 182 2.25 8.99 -8.65
CA TYR A 182 3.08 9.55 -7.59
C TYR A 182 2.48 10.83 -7.01
N TRP A 183 2.03 11.75 -7.88
CA TRP A 183 1.42 13.01 -7.44
C TRP A 183 0.10 12.77 -6.70
N LEU A 184 -0.77 11.92 -7.25
CA LEU A 184 -2.04 11.54 -6.64
C LEU A 184 -1.84 10.84 -5.29
N SER A 185 -0.87 9.94 -5.18
CA SER A 185 -0.53 9.26 -3.91
C SER A 185 -0.11 10.25 -2.84
N ASN A 186 0.77 11.21 -3.18
CA ASN A 186 1.18 12.27 -2.27
C ASN A 186 0.01 13.17 -1.88
N PHE A 187 -0.82 13.54 -2.84
CA PHE A 187 -1.98 14.40 -2.62
C PHE A 187 -2.97 13.76 -1.65
N ILE A 188 -3.43 12.53 -1.94
CA ILE A 188 -4.40 11.82 -1.09
C ILE A 188 -3.82 11.57 0.30
N PHE A 189 -2.55 11.16 0.39
CA PHE A 189 -1.90 10.92 1.68
C PHE A 189 -1.86 12.19 2.54
N ARG A 190 -1.46 13.33 1.95
CA ARG A 190 -1.37 14.61 2.67
C ARG A 190 -2.73 15.17 3.04
N VAL A 191 -3.71 15.11 2.13
CA VAL A 191 -5.08 15.56 2.40
C VAL A 191 -5.70 14.72 3.53
N TYR A 192 -5.50 13.40 3.52
CA TYR A 192 -5.97 12.52 4.58
C TYR A 192 -5.41 12.92 5.96
N HIS A 193 -4.07 13.07 6.06
CA HIS A 193 -3.43 13.37 7.34
C HIS A 193 -3.68 14.81 7.78
N ALA A 194 -3.73 15.76 6.86
CA ALA A 194 -4.11 17.15 7.15
C ALA A 194 -5.53 17.20 7.74
N PHE A 195 -6.47 16.42 7.20
CA PHE A 195 -7.83 16.34 7.74
C PHE A 195 -7.89 15.70 9.13
N CYS A 196 -7.04 14.70 9.41
CA CYS A 196 -6.95 14.07 10.72
C CYS A 196 -6.29 14.97 11.79
N GLU A 197 -5.37 15.85 11.38
CA GLU A 197 -4.66 16.80 12.26
C GLU A 197 -5.49 18.06 12.60
N VAL A 198 -6.63 18.30 11.95
CA VAL A 198 -7.54 19.39 12.36
C VAL A 198 -8.25 18.99 13.65
N ASP A 199 -7.85 19.63 14.75
CA ASP A 199 -8.11 19.22 16.15
C ASP A 199 -9.56 19.41 16.64
N ILE A 200 -10.46 20.01 15.87
CA ILE A 200 -11.83 20.29 16.32
C ILE A 200 -12.84 19.70 15.34
N PHE A 201 -13.67 18.75 15.80
CA PHE A 201 -14.77 18.15 15.01
C PHE A 201 -15.67 19.23 14.37
N MET A 202 -15.96 20.29 15.12
CA MET A 202 -16.75 21.43 14.66
C MET A 202 -16.04 22.30 13.61
N GLU A 203 -14.71 22.35 13.62
CA GLU A 203 -13.90 23.06 12.63
C GLU A 203 -13.68 22.21 11.37
N ARG A 204 -13.62 20.88 11.52
CA ARG A 204 -13.56 19.90 10.43
C ARG A 204 -14.78 20.01 9.51
N ARG A 205 -16.00 20.02 10.06
CA ARG A 205 -17.24 20.17 9.26
C ARG A 205 -17.41 21.55 8.62
N LYS A 206 -16.70 22.56 9.14
CA LYS A 206 -16.66 23.91 8.56
C LYS A 206 -15.54 24.10 7.55
N SER A 207 -14.58 23.17 7.49
CA SER A 207 -13.46 23.24 6.55
C SER A 207 -13.92 23.02 5.12
N VAL A 208 -13.29 23.72 4.16
CA VAL A 208 -13.55 23.55 2.71
C VAL A 208 -13.28 22.10 2.27
N LEU A 209 -12.37 21.41 2.97
CA LEU A 209 -12.03 20.01 2.76
C LEU A 209 -13.24 19.07 2.94
N TYR A 210 -14.18 19.41 3.83
CA TYR A 210 -15.41 18.63 4.02
C TYR A 210 -16.28 18.54 2.74
N GLY A 211 -16.07 19.40 1.75
CA GLY A 211 -16.76 19.30 0.45
C GLY A 211 -16.35 18.10 -0.40
N LEU A 212 -15.25 17.42 -0.07
CA LEU A 212 -14.80 16.23 -0.80
C LEU A 212 -15.48 14.96 -0.27
N TRP A 213 -16.16 14.23 -1.15
CA TRP A 213 -16.91 13.01 -0.79
C TRP A 213 -16.09 11.95 -0.04
N MET A 214 -14.79 11.81 -0.37
CA MET A 214 -13.88 10.90 0.31
C MET A 214 -13.77 11.22 1.81
N LEU A 215 -13.80 12.50 2.18
CA LEU A 215 -13.58 12.95 3.56
C LEU A 215 -14.80 12.71 4.46
N TRP A 216 -15.99 12.49 3.89
CA TRP A 216 -17.15 12.01 4.66
C TRP A 216 -16.92 10.59 5.18
N ILE A 217 -16.28 9.73 4.38
CA ILE A 217 -15.93 8.37 4.82
C ILE A 217 -14.82 8.43 5.87
N VAL A 218 -13.87 9.37 5.74
CA VAL A 218 -12.81 9.57 6.74
C VAL A 218 -13.37 9.99 8.10
N GLU A 219 -14.36 10.88 8.13
CA GLU A 219 -15.03 11.27 9.37
C GLU A 219 -15.64 10.05 10.07
N TRP A 220 -16.39 9.23 9.34
CA TRP A 220 -16.95 7.98 9.88
C TRP A 220 -15.87 6.99 10.34
N LEU A 221 -14.74 6.91 9.63
CA LEU A 221 -13.65 5.99 9.94
C LEU A 221 -12.85 6.38 11.20
N GLU A 222 -12.79 7.69 11.49
CA GLU A 222 -11.99 8.28 12.57
C GLU A 222 -12.83 8.75 13.77
N ASP A 223 -14.12 8.41 13.84
CA ASP A 223 -15.05 8.85 14.91
C ASP A 223 -14.62 8.38 16.32
N ASP A 224 -14.10 7.14 16.41
CA ASP A 224 -13.65 6.53 17.68
C ASP A 224 -12.20 6.90 18.08
N ILE A 225 -11.52 7.78 17.33
CA ILE A 225 -10.11 8.09 17.53
C ILE A 225 -9.98 9.50 18.09
N VAL A 226 -9.09 9.66 19.07
CA VAL A 226 -8.74 10.98 19.60
C VAL A 226 -8.21 11.87 18.46
N PRO A 227 -8.77 13.08 18.26
CA PRO A 227 -8.31 13.98 17.22
C PRO A 227 -6.85 14.38 17.45
N GLY A 228 -6.13 14.62 16.37
CA GLY A 228 -4.74 15.05 16.39
C GLY A 228 -3.75 13.98 15.91
N LYS A 229 -2.46 14.33 16.06
CA LYS A 229 -1.36 13.50 15.56
C LYS A 229 -1.14 12.28 16.45
N VAL A 230 -1.10 11.09 15.85
CA VAL A 230 -0.79 9.84 16.56
C VAL A 230 0.65 9.89 17.07
N GLU A 231 0.85 9.50 18.33
CA GLU A 231 2.18 9.41 18.91
C GLU A 231 2.97 8.25 18.28
N ASN A 232 4.10 8.57 17.64
CA ASN A 232 4.99 7.59 17.02
C ASN A 232 5.82 6.85 18.10
N LYS A 233 5.19 5.97 18.87
CA LYS A 233 5.82 5.11 19.89
C LYS A 233 5.88 3.66 19.41
N PHE A 234 7.09 3.09 19.43
CA PHE A 234 7.29 1.67 19.14
C PHE A 234 7.21 0.84 20.41
N GLU A 235 6.39 -0.21 20.36
CA GLU A 235 6.38 -1.28 21.33
C GLU A 235 7.01 -2.49 20.64
N LEU A 236 8.25 -2.81 21.02
CA LEU A 236 8.89 -4.02 20.54
C LEU A 236 8.09 -5.23 21.06
N PRO A 237 7.50 -6.08 20.21
CA PRO A 237 6.82 -7.30 20.67
C PRO A 237 7.78 -8.26 21.37
N LEU A 238 9.10 -8.10 21.15
CA LEU A 238 10.15 -8.82 21.84
C LEU A 238 10.25 -8.49 23.33
N ASP A 239 9.75 -7.34 23.81
CA ASP A 239 9.87 -6.98 25.22
C ASP A 239 9.02 -7.90 26.11
N GLY A 240 7.86 -8.34 25.62
CA GLY A 240 7.03 -9.36 26.28
C GLY A 240 7.66 -10.76 26.24
N PHE A 241 8.28 -11.13 25.11
CA PHE A 241 8.96 -12.42 24.95
C PHE A 241 10.26 -12.51 25.78
N LEU A 242 11.08 -11.45 25.80
CA LEU A 242 12.27 -11.35 26.65
C LEU A 242 11.90 -11.31 28.13
N ARG A 243 10.85 -10.59 28.53
CA ARG A 243 10.37 -10.63 29.93
C ARG A 243 9.85 -12.00 30.34
N PHE A 244 9.22 -12.75 29.42
CA PHE A 244 8.83 -14.14 29.68
C PHE A 244 10.06 -15.04 29.86
N PHE A 245 11.06 -14.94 28.99
CA PHE A 245 12.29 -15.74 29.08
C PHE A 245 13.17 -15.34 30.27
N LEU A 246 13.44 -14.04 30.47
CA LEU A 246 14.24 -13.53 31.59
C LEU A 246 13.49 -13.62 32.93
N GLY A 247 12.17 -13.45 32.94
CA GLY A 247 11.34 -13.71 34.11
C GLY A 247 11.38 -15.18 34.53
N SER A 248 11.42 -16.12 33.57
CA SER A 248 11.63 -17.54 33.86
C SER A 248 13.02 -17.84 34.44
N GLN A 249 14.06 -17.12 34.02
CA GLN A 249 15.43 -17.23 34.55
C GLN A 249 15.54 -16.62 35.95
N ALA A 250 14.92 -15.46 36.20
CA ALA A 250 14.90 -14.81 37.51
C ALA A 250 14.14 -15.64 38.56
N VAL A 251 13.01 -16.25 38.19
CA VAL A 251 12.27 -17.17 39.09
C VAL A 251 13.07 -18.46 39.38
N LYS A 252 13.81 -18.98 38.40
CA LYS A 252 14.71 -20.13 38.61
C LYS A 252 15.85 -19.80 39.58
N HIS A 253 16.50 -18.65 39.40
CA HIS A 253 17.56 -18.20 40.32
C HIS A 253 17.04 -17.95 41.74
N HIS A 254 15.83 -17.37 41.89
CA HIS A 254 15.26 -17.15 43.22
C HIS A 254 14.91 -18.47 43.92
N LYS A 255 14.31 -19.45 43.21
CA LYS A 255 14.06 -20.80 43.77
C LYS A 255 15.35 -21.51 44.17
N GLN A 256 16.43 -21.37 43.39
CA GLN A 256 17.69 -22.05 43.68
C GLN A 256 18.38 -21.49 44.94
N ILE A 257 18.31 -20.18 45.16
CA ILE A 257 18.84 -19.53 46.37
C ILE A 257 18.03 -19.94 47.61
N SER A 258 16.69 -20.04 47.49
CA SER A 258 15.83 -20.50 48.60
C SER A 258 16.06 -21.98 48.96
N ILE A 259 16.29 -22.85 47.98
CA ILE A 259 16.56 -24.29 48.21
C ILE A 259 17.95 -24.49 48.83
N VAL A 260 18.95 -23.69 48.45
CA VAL A 260 20.28 -23.73 49.07
C VAL A 260 20.20 -23.22 50.51
N SER A 261 19.48 -22.12 50.79
CA SER A 261 19.31 -21.58 52.15
C SER A 261 18.61 -22.57 53.11
N VAL A 262 17.60 -23.30 52.65
CA VAL A 262 16.89 -24.32 53.45
C VAL A 262 17.75 -25.57 53.73
N ARG A 263 18.80 -25.82 52.95
CA ARG A 263 19.69 -26.99 53.13
C ARG A 263 20.84 -26.75 54.11
N PHE A 264 21.03 -25.50 54.57
CA PHE A 264 22.12 -25.10 55.47
C PHE A 264 21.61 -24.55 56.82
N ALA A 265 20.34 -24.78 57.16
CA ALA A 265 19.76 -24.48 58.48
C ALA A 265 19.45 -25.77 59.25
#